data_AF-A0A3C1DJP6-F1
#
_entry.id   AF-A0A3C1DJP6-F1
#
_cell.length_a   1.000
_cell.length_b   1.000
_cell.length_c   1.000
_cell.angle_alpha   90.00
_cell.angle_beta   90.00
_cell.angle_gamma   90.00
#
_symmetry.space_group_name_H-M   'P 1'
#
loop_
_entity.id
_entity.type
_entity.pdbx_description
1 polymer ?
#
loop_
_entity_poly.entity_id
_entity_poly.type
_entity_poly.pdbx_seq_one_letter_code
_entity_poly.pdbx_strand_id
1 'polypeptide(L)'
;MSPVELNDNEPDPERTAKVTKELKRMRLKLLDLTARNRLLDFKASPGRGLPLVHCSPDRICRRLLAKGDELSVLPIPEPARSHWLMVGDRLSRPEIRDAAELAKIDPALELGTVTRALGDSEVRALHYADDLARHCRKLQREAKSALAETGANILYLVFGLLEFPENNDSDKLLTAPLIAVPVRFEPLPVDAATGHLSFGLRYTGEDIEENRSLREKLKQEYNFDLPEFDDEAGPEEYWRTLAQQIERKARWKVQRRVCIALLSFAKMLLDRELAPENWPRDADGASILVEHDIVRMVFEGAPPANEVGDGLRYHAPLHAIDGHALQDLPLIYDADSSQHSALIDVFAGKNLVI
;
A
#
# COMPACT_ATOMS: atom_id res chain seq x y z
N MET A 1 62.28 10.11 2.33
CA MET A 1 61.01 10.56 1.73
C MET A 1 60.05 9.40 1.90
N SER A 2 59.20 9.44 2.92
CA SER A 2 58.11 8.47 3.07
C SER A 2 57.10 8.71 1.95
N PRO A 3 56.52 7.67 1.33
CA PRO A 3 55.43 7.84 0.40
C PRO A 3 54.23 8.39 1.18
N VAL A 4 53.63 9.45 0.66
CA VAL A 4 52.33 9.94 1.10
C VAL A 4 51.32 8.86 0.74
N GLU A 5 50.75 8.20 1.75
CA GLU A 5 49.52 7.43 1.57
C GLU A 5 48.45 8.43 1.13
N LEU A 6 48.09 8.36 -0.15
CA LEU A 6 46.91 9.03 -0.69
C LEU A 6 45.71 8.41 0.03
N ASN A 7 45.10 9.20 0.89
CA ASN A 7 43.86 8.84 1.54
C ASN A 7 42.76 8.86 0.47
N ASP A 8 42.51 7.72 -0.19
CA ASP A 8 41.49 7.53 -1.26
C ASP A 8 40.04 7.66 -0.75
N ASN A 9 39.83 8.24 0.43
CA ASN A 9 38.54 8.35 1.10
C ASN A 9 37.88 9.73 0.93
N GLU A 10 38.40 10.60 0.05
CA GLU A 10 37.66 11.80 -0.34
C GLU A 10 36.49 11.43 -1.27
N PRO A 11 35.26 11.89 -0.99
CA PRO A 11 34.10 11.60 -1.82
C PRO A 11 34.30 12.19 -3.22
N ASP A 12 34.46 11.34 -4.23
CA ASP A 12 34.51 11.73 -5.63
C ASP A 12 33.10 12.19 -6.09
N PRO A 13 32.89 13.49 -6.34
CA PRO A 13 31.55 14.02 -6.62
C PRO A 13 30.93 13.45 -7.90
N GLU A 14 31.73 12.97 -8.86
CA GLU A 14 31.20 12.29 -10.04
C GLU A 14 30.64 10.89 -9.70
N ARG A 15 31.27 10.18 -8.76
CA ARG A 15 30.79 8.88 -8.29
C ARG A 15 29.51 9.01 -7.48
N THR A 16 29.46 9.93 -6.52
CA THR A 16 28.27 10.21 -5.72
C THR A 16 27.08 10.59 -6.61
N ALA A 17 27.32 11.39 -7.66
CA ALA A 17 26.29 11.74 -8.65
C ALA A 17 25.79 10.52 -9.44
N LYS A 18 26.67 9.60 -9.82
CA LYS A 18 26.30 8.35 -10.51
C LYS A 18 25.45 7.45 -9.61
N VAL A 19 25.87 7.22 -8.36
CA VAL A 19 25.13 6.40 -7.38
C VAL A 19 23.74 7.00 -7.14
N THR A 20 23.67 8.31 -6.91
CA THR A 20 22.39 9.02 -6.73
C THR A 20 21.44 8.83 -7.92
N LYS A 21 21.97 8.90 -9.14
CA LYS A 21 21.19 8.72 -10.37
C LYS A 21 20.65 7.30 -10.50
N GLU A 22 21.47 6.28 -10.28
CA GLU A 22 21.04 4.88 -10.39
C GLU A 22 20.11 4.47 -9.23
N LEU A 23 20.34 4.95 -8.02
CA LEU A 23 19.43 4.79 -6.88
C LEU A 23 18.06 5.39 -7.21
N LYS A 24 18.01 6.61 -7.76
CA LYS A 24 16.77 7.23 -8.22
C LYS A 24 16.06 6.38 -9.29
N ARG A 25 16.80 5.80 -10.24
CA ARG A 25 16.22 4.90 -11.24
C ARG A 25 15.67 3.62 -10.62
N MET A 26 16.38 3.01 -9.67
CA MET A 26 15.93 1.82 -8.95
C MET A 26 14.64 2.09 -8.16
N ARG A 27 14.60 3.21 -7.44
CA ARG A 27 13.42 3.71 -6.73
C ARG A 27 12.20 3.86 -7.62
N LEU A 28 12.36 4.49 -8.79
CA LEU A 28 11.28 4.59 -9.78
C LEU A 28 10.78 3.23 -10.27
N LYS A 29 11.66 2.22 -10.37
CA LYS A 29 11.24 0.85 -10.72
C LYS A 29 10.42 0.18 -9.60
N LEU A 30 10.68 0.50 -8.32
CA LEU A 30 9.89 -0.02 -7.20
C LEU A 30 8.43 0.44 -7.28
N LEU A 31 8.20 1.68 -7.69
CA LEU A 31 6.84 2.24 -7.78
C LEU A 31 5.96 1.56 -8.83
N ASP A 32 6.54 0.84 -9.80
CA ASP A 32 5.82 0.15 -10.89
C ASP A 32 4.71 1.02 -11.51
N LEU A 33 5.08 1.86 -12.48
CA LEU A 33 4.16 2.81 -13.12
C LEU A 33 3.27 2.15 -14.21
N THR A 34 3.22 0.82 -14.26
CA THR A 34 2.43 0.08 -15.24
C THR A 34 1.03 -0.25 -14.72
N ALA A 35 0.09 -0.56 -15.62
CA ALA A 35 -1.26 -1.02 -15.24
C ALA A 35 -1.29 -2.37 -14.50
N ARG A 36 -0.13 -3.04 -14.30
CA ARG A 36 -0.03 -4.22 -13.41
C ARG A 36 -0.08 -3.82 -11.94
N ASN A 37 0.32 -2.58 -11.63
CA ASN A 37 0.20 -2.03 -10.30
C ASN A 37 -1.27 -1.74 -9.99
N ARG A 38 -1.82 -2.42 -8.96
CA ARG A 38 -3.21 -2.23 -8.53
C ARG A 38 -3.49 -0.85 -7.94
N LEU A 39 -2.44 -0.10 -7.57
CA LEU A 39 -2.56 1.31 -7.21
C LEU A 39 -2.75 2.20 -8.45
N LEU A 40 -2.57 1.69 -9.67
CA LEU A 40 -2.83 2.42 -10.90
C LEU A 40 -4.05 1.88 -11.66
N ASP A 41 -4.28 0.56 -11.64
CA ASP A 41 -5.48 -0.10 -12.20
C ASP A 41 -6.28 -0.82 -11.10
N PHE A 42 -6.86 -0.03 -10.21
CA PHE A 42 -7.70 -0.49 -9.12
C PHE A 42 -9.06 -0.95 -9.60
N LYS A 43 -9.38 -2.21 -9.31
CA LYS A 43 -10.68 -2.82 -9.56
C LYS A 43 -11.29 -3.24 -8.24
N ALA A 44 -12.41 -2.62 -7.87
CA ALA A 44 -13.23 -3.04 -6.74
C ALA A 44 -14.03 -4.31 -7.10
N SER A 45 -13.33 -5.41 -7.37
CA SER A 45 -13.96 -6.70 -7.66
C SER A 45 -14.39 -7.42 -6.38
N PRO A 46 -15.41 -8.29 -6.45
CA PRO A 46 -15.85 -9.09 -5.32
C PRO A 46 -14.68 -9.81 -4.63
N GLY A 47 -14.47 -9.49 -3.35
CA GLY A 47 -13.42 -10.08 -2.52
C GLY A 47 -12.05 -9.40 -2.58
N ARG A 48 -11.89 -8.31 -3.33
CA ARG A 48 -10.69 -7.43 -3.28
C ARG A 48 -11.01 -6.00 -2.88
N GLY A 49 -12.28 -5.62 -3.00
CA GLY A 49 -12.83 -4.40 -2.45
C GLY A 49 -14.28 -4.63 -2.01
N LEU A 50 -14.73 -3.79 -1.09
CA LEU A 50 -16.10 -3.70 -0.61
C LEU A 50 -16.52 -2.23 -0.72
N PRO A 51 -17.18 -1.84 -1.83
CA PRO A 51 -17.69 -0.49 -2.00
C PRO A 51 -18.71 -0.15 -0.93
N LEU A 52 -18.63 1.07 -0.42
CA LEU A 52 -19.57 1.62 0.54
C LEU A 52 -20.52 2.59 -0.16
N VAL A 53 -21.77 2.59 0.29
CA VAL A 53 -22.86 3.42 -0.22
C VAL A 53 -23.49 4.21 0.90
N HIS A 54 -24.22 5.26 0.54
CA HIS A 54 -25.09 6.01 1.45
C HIS A 54 -24.37 6.52 2.71
N CYS A 55 -23.21 7.15 2.50
CA CYS A 55 -22.28 7.51 3.57
C CYS A 55 -21.75 8.94 3.35
N SER A 56 -21.29 9.63 4.40
CA SER A 56 -20.72 10.99 4.31
C SER A 56 -19.19 10.91 4.47
N PRO A 57 -18.40 11.11 3.39
CA PRO A 57 -16.96 10.89 3.39
C PRO A 57 -16.21 11.67 4.47
N ASP A 58 -16.47 12.97 4.63
CA ASP A 58 -15.81 13.79 5.65
C ASP A 58 -16.17 13.37 7.07
N ARG A 59 -17.43 13.00 7.31
CA ARG A 59 -17.85 12.55 8.65
C ARG A 59 -17.17 11.23 9.01
N ILE A 60 -17.15 10.30 8.06
CA ILE A 60 -16.54 8.98 8.22
C ILE A 60 -15.04 9.10 8.42
N CYS A 61 -14.37 9.95 7.64
CA CYS A 61 -12.94 10.21 7.77
C CYS A 61 -12.64 10.79 9.17
N ARG A 62 -13.29 11.89 9.56
CA ARG A 62 -13.10 12.51 10.89
C ARG A 62 -13.40 11.55 12.04
N ARG A 63 -14.48 10.78 11.94
CA ARG A 63 -14.86 9.79 12.96
C ARG A 63 -13.83 8.67 13.06
N LEU A 64 -13.35 8.16 11.94
CA LEU A 64 -12.36 7.07 11.92
C LEU A 64 -11.02 7.50 12.52
N LEU A 65 -10.60 8.74 12.26
CA LEU A 65 -9.35 9.30 12.77
C LEU A 65 -9.45 9.72 14.25
N ALA A 66 -10.65 9.93 14.77
CA ALA A 66 -10.85 10.23 16.18
C ALA A 66 -10.45 9.04 17.08
N LYS A 67 -9.68 9.32 18.13
CA LYS A 67 -9.06 8.29 18.97
C LYS A 67 -10.10 7.40 19.64
N GLY A 68 -10.01 6.09 19.38
CA GLY A 68 -10.85 5.08 20.02
C GLY A 68 -12.22 4.87 19.38
N ASP A 69 -12.54 5.60 18.32
CA ASP A 69 -13.77 5.43 17.57
C ASP A 69 -13.71 4.23 16.60
N GLU A 70 -14.90 3.81 16.17
CA GLU A 70 -15.13 2.66 15.31
C GLU A 70 -16.27 2.97 14.35
N LEU A 71 -16.15 2.49 13.10
CA LEU A 71 -17.21 2.55 12.11
C LEU A 71 -17.86 1.18 11.92
N SER A 72 -19.18 1.09 12.11
CA SER A 72 -19.94 -0.14 11.86
C SER A 72 -20.26 -0.30 10.38
N VAL A 73 -19.90 -1.45 9.80
CA VAL A 73 -20.26 -1.83 8.43
C VAL A 73 -21.57 -2.59 8.43
N LEU A 74 -22.61 -1.96 7.91
CA LEU A 74 -23.98 -2.47 7.92
C LEU A 74 -24.40 -3.05 6.56
N PRO A 75 -25.24 -4.08 6.54
CA PRO A 75 -25.84 -4.60 5.32
C PRO A 75 -27.00 -3.71 4.84
N ILE A 76 -27.52 -4.03 3.66
CA ILE A 76 -28.86 -3.58 3.28
C ILE A 76 -29.89 -4.36 4.15
N PRO A 77 -30.86 -3.67 4.77
CA PRO A 77 -31.89 -4.32 5.58
C PRO A 77 -32.66 -5.39 4.80
N GLU A 78 -32.98 -6.49 5.47
CA GLU A 78 -33.73 -7.59 4.86
C GLU A 78 -35.16 -7.13 4.51
N PRO A 79 -35.61 -7.23 3.25
CA PRO A 79 -36.95 -6.84 2.89
C PRO A 79 -37.98 -7.82 3.46
N ALA A 80 -39.15 -7.31 3.86
CA ALA A 80 -40.24 -8.14 4.35
C ALA A 80 -40.61 -9.22 3.31
N ARG A 81 -40.99 -10.43 3.77
CA ARG A 81 -41.33 -11.57 2.89
C ARG A 81 -42.39 -11.27 1.83
N SER A 82 -43.25 -10.27 2.05
CA SER A 82 -44.24 -9.80 1.08
C SER A 82 -43.63 -9.18 -0.18
N HIS A 83 -42.38 -8.68 -0.10
CA HIS A 83 -41.65 -8.10 -1.23
C HIS A 83 -40.74 -9.12 -1.93
N TRP A 84 -40.75 -10.38 -1.49
CA TRP A 84 -39.96 -11.42 -2.13
C TRP A 84 -40.62 -11.84 -3.45
N LEU A 85 -39.79 -12.17 -4.43
CA LEU A 85 -40.23 -12.46 -5.78
C LEU A 85 -40.26 -13.97 -6.01
N MET A 86 -41.28 -14.44 -6.75
CA MET A 86 -41.30 -15.82 -7.24
C MET A 86 -40.40 -15.91 -8.46
N VAL A 87 -39.28 -16.62 -8.33
CA VAL A 87 -38.34 -16.89 -9.42
C VAL A 87 -38.40 -18.39 -9.73
N GLY A 88 -39.17 -18.74 -10.76
CA GLY A 88 -39.61 -20.13 -10.98
C GLY A 88 -40.51 -20.60 -9.84
N ASP A 89 -40.22 -21.77 -9.26
CA ASP A 89 -40.98 -22.36 -8.15
C ASP A 89 -40.42 -22.00 -6.76
N ARG A 90 -39.51 -21.03 -6.66
CA ARG A 90 -38.88 -20.64 -5.39
C ARG A 90 -39.10 -19.16 -5.08
N LEU A 91 -39.42 -18.88 -3.83
CA LEU A 91 -39.46 -17.53 -3.29
C LEU A 91 -38.01 -17.06 -3.06
N SER A 92 -37.61 -15.98 -3.74
CA SER A 92 -36.27 -15.41 -3.68
C SER A 92 -36.30 -13.99 -3.16
N ARG A 93 -35.22 -13.59 -2.49
CA ARG A 93 -34.95 -12.20 -2.14
C ARG A 93 -34.90 -11.37 -3.44
N PRO A 94 -35.36 -10.11 -3.41
CA PRO A 94 -35.15 -9.20 -4.53
C PRO A 94 -33.65 -8.96 -4.76
N GLU A 95 -33.29 -8.46 -5.94
CA GLU A 95 -31.92 -8.04 -6.22
C GLU A 95 -31.49 -6.94 -5.24
N ILE A 96 -30.19 -6.89 -4.93
CA ILE A 96 -29.70 -6.06 -3.82
C ILE A 96 -29.94 -4.56 -4.03
N ARG A 97 -29.99 -4.11 -5.30
CA ARG A 97 -30.31 -2.72 -5.66
C ARG A 97 -31.77 -2.40 -5.37
N ASP A 98 -32.68 -3.28 -5.76
CA ASP A 98 -34.13 -3.13 -5.49
C ASP A 98 -34.41 -3.15 -3.98
N ALA A 99 -33.71 -4.02 -3.24
CA ALA A 99 -33.80 -4.06 -1.78
C ALA A 99 -33.33 -2.75 -1.12
N ALA A 100 -32.24 -2.16 -1.63
CA ALA A 100 -31.75 -0.87 -1.16
C ALA A 100 -32.78 0.24 -1.42
N GLU A 101 -33.39 0.27 -2.61
CA GLU A 101 -34.44 1.23 -2.95
C GLU A 101 -35.68 1.09 -2.06
N LEU A 102 -36.13 -0.14 -1.78
CA LEU A 102 -37.23 -0.41 -0.83
C LEU A 102 -36.90 0.11 0.59
N ALA A 103 -35.64 0.00 0.99
CA ALA A 103 -35.13 0.52 2.26
C ALA A 103 -34.82 2.04 2.22
N LYS A 104 -35.08 2.73 1.10
CA LYS A 104 -34.76 4.14 0.85
C LYS A 104 -33.26 4.46 0.98
N ILE A 105 -32.43 3.49 0.65
CA ILE A 105 -30.98 3.59 0.61
C ILE A 105 -30.58 3.77 -0.85
N ASP A 106 -29.81 4.81 -1.11
CA ASP A 106 -29.25 5.06 -2.45
C ASP A 106 -28.21 3.98 -2.80
N PRO A 107 -28.45 3.14 -3.83
CA PRO A 107 -27.52 2.09 -4.24
C PRO A 107 -26.39 2.60 -5.15
N ALA A 108 -26.31 3.92 -5.40
CA ALA A 108 -25.24 4.51 -6.17
C ALA A 108 -23.88 4.34 -5.46
N LEU A 109 -22.90 3.80 -6.20
CA LEU A 109 -21.52 3.72 -5.72
C LEU A 109 -20.84 5.08 -5.72
N GLU A 110 -21.23 5.94 -6.66
CA GLU A 110 -20.82 7.33 -6.73
C GLU A 110 -21.66 8.14 -5.75
N LEU A 111 -21.04 8.64 -4.69
CA LEU A 111 -21.73 9.32 -3.60
C LEU A 111 -22.17 10.72 -4.05
N GLY A 112 -23.40 11.12 -3.74
CA GLY A 112 -23.90 12.48 -3.94
C GLY A 112 -23.33 13.49 -2.93
N THR A 113 -23.46 14.79 -3.19
CA THR A 113 -23.02 15.87 -2.28
C THR A 113 -23.94 16.04 -1.07
N VAL A 114 -25.18 15.56 -1.16
CA VAL A 114 -26.19 15.66 -0.11
C VAL A 114 -26.70 14.27 0.21
N THR A 115 -25.88 13.47 0.89
CA THR A 115 -26.37 12.22 1.47
C THR A 115 -27.07 12.57 2.77
N ARG A 116 -28.34 12.17 2.92
CA ARG A 116 -29.02 12.09 4.21
C ARG A 116 -28.29 10.99 5.00
N ALA A 117 -27.16 11.35 5.59
CA ALA A 117 -26.25 10.38 6.19
C ALA A 117 -26.99 9.58 7.26
N LEU A 118 -26.65 8.29 7.35
CA LEU A 118 -26.87 7.50 8.57
C LEU A 118 -26.17 8.19 9.75
N GLY A 119 -26.41 7.70 10.97
CA GLY A 119 -25.70 8.20 12.14
C GLY A 119 -24.18 8.25 11.92
N ASP A 120 -23.48 9.08 12.69
CA ASP A 120 -22.10 9.49 12.40
C ASP A 120 -21.05 8.34 12.42
N SER A 121 -21.45 7.10 12.72
CA SER A 121 -20.55 5.93 12.86
C SER A 121 -20.95 4.73 11.99
N GLU A 122 -21.86 4.89 11.04
CA GLU A 122 -22.39 3.79 10.24
C GLU A 122 -22.09 3.96 8.76
N VAL A 123 -21.63 2.89 8.13
CA VAL A 123 -21.46 2.80 6.67
C VAL A 123 -22.20 1.59 6.15
N ARG A 124 -22.74 1.67 4.92
CA ARG A 124 -23.44 0.53 4.31
C ARG A 124 -22.67 -0.03 3.14
N ALA A 125 -22.70 -1.35 3.00
CA ALA A 125 -22.27 -2.03 1.80
C ALA A 125 -23.50 -2.59 1.08
N LEU A 126 -23.45 -2.63 -0.26
CA LEU A 126 -24.54 -3.12 -1.09
C LEU A 126 -24.56 -4.66 -1.11
N HIS A 127 -24.81 -5.26 0.05
CA HIS A 127 -24.88 -6.70 0.30
C HIS A 127 -25.92 -7.01 1.39
N TYR A 128 -26.56 -8.18 1.29
CA TYR A 128 -27.31 -8.77 2.39
C TYR A 128 -26.36 -9.22 3.51
N ALA A 129 -26.91 -9.45 4.71
CA ALA A 129 -26.11 -9.72 5.91
C ALA A 129 -25.21 -10.96 5.78
N ASP A 130 -25.70 -12.02 5.14
CA ASP A 130 -24.96 -13.25 4.89
C ASP A 130 -23.75 -13.04 3.96
N ASP A 131 -23.95 -12.32 2.86
CA ASP A 131 -22.90 -12.01 1.91
C ASP A 131 -21.91 -10.98 2.46
N LEU A 132 -22.40 -9.95 3.14
CA LEU A 132 -21.54 -8.96 3.80
C LEU A 132 -20.60 -9.64 4.80
N ALA A 133 -21.13 -10.49 5.67
CA ALA A 133 -20.32 -11.20 6.65
C ALA A 133 -19.28 -12.11 5.98
N ARG A 134 -19.62 -12.75 4.85
CA ARG A 134 -18.66 -13.54 4.06
C ARG A 134 -17.53 -12.68 3.49
N HIS A 135 -17.87 -11.51 2.93
CA HIS A 135 -16.92 -10.58 2.34
C HIS A 135 -15.98 -9.99 3.40
N CYS A 136 -16.51 -9.51 4.52
CA CYS A 136 -15.70 -8.95 5.61
C CYS A 136 -14.75 -10.01 6.22
N ARG A 137 -15.21 -11.24 6.45
CA ARG A 137 -14.33 -12.34 6.92
C ARG A 137 -13.20 -12.64 5.93
N LYS A 138 -13.50 -12.63 4.63
CA LYS A 138 -12.49 -12.87 3.60
C LYS A 138 -11.41 -11.78 3.63
N LEU A 139 -11.81 -10.51 3.61
CA LEU A 139 -10.89 -9.37 3.67
C LEU A 139 -10.07 -9.37 4.98
N GLN A 140 -10.72 -9.63 6.12
CA GLN A 140 -10.03 -9.73 7.41
C GLN A 140 -8.99 -10.86 7.43
N ARG A 141 -9.32 -12.03 6.88
CA ARG A 141 -8.39 -13.16 6.80
C ARG A 141 -7.19 -12.83 5.93
N GLU A 142 -7.41 -12.29 4.74
CA GLU A 142 -6.34 -11.92 3.81
C GLU A 142 -5.43 -10.82 4.42
N ALA A 143 -6.02 -9.82 5.09
CA ALA A 143 -5.27 -8.79 5.79
C ALA A 143 -4.41 -9.36 6.94
N LYS A 144 -4.97 -10.25 7.76
CA LYS A 144 -4.22 -10.91 8.84
C LYS A 144 -3.09 -11.79 8.32
N SER A 145 -3.34 -12.55 7.25
CA SER A 145 -2.30 -13.38 6.61
C SER A 145 -1.16 -12.52 6.08
N ALA A 146 -1.45 -11.47 5.33
CA ALA A 146 -0.42 -10.58 4.81
C ALA A 146 0.37 -9.87 5.91
N LEU A 147 -0.29 -9.42 6.98
CA LEU A 147 0.39 -8.84 8.14
C LEU A 147 1.32 -9.85 8.83
N ALA A 148 0.90 -11.11 8.96
CA ALA A 148 1.74 -12.16 9.54
C ALA A 148 2.92 -12.55 8.65
N GLU A 149 2.74 -12.52 7.33
CA GLU A 149 3.77 -12.90 6.35
C GLU A 149 4.79 -11.78 6.07
N THR A 150 4.34 -10.53 6.00
CA THR A 150 5.15 -9.40 5.53
C THR A 150 5.38 -8.32 6.59
N GLY A 151 4.67 -8.38 7.72
CA GLY A 151 4.68 -7.31 8.73
C GLY A 151 3.95 -6.03 8.28
N ALA A 152 3.44 -5.97 7.05
CA ALA A 152 2.80 -4.79 6.50
C ALA A 152 1.26 -4.90 6.52
N ASN A 153 0.60 -3.82 6.94
CA ASN A 153 -0.84 -3.71 6.79
C ASN A 153 -1.24 -3.53 5.32
N ILE A 154 -2.23 -4.30 4.89
CA ILE A 154 -2.76 -4.24 3.52
C ILE A 154 -4.22 -3.84 3.44
N LEU A 155 -4.91 -3.59 4.56
CA LEU A 155 -6.33 -3.25 4.59
C LEU A 155 -6.52 -1.74 4.78
N TYR A 156 -7.23 -1.13 3.84
CA TYR A 156 -7.43 0.33 3.81
C TYR A 156 -8.89 0.68 3.55
N LEU A 157 -9.33 1.79 4.13
CA LEU A 157 -10.51 2.53 3.70
C LEU A 157 -10.07 3.60 2.70
N VAL A 158 -10.46 3.41 1.44
CA VAL A 158 -10.09 4.29 0.33
C VAL A 158 -11.15 5.37 0.16
N PHE A 159 -10.69 6.62 0.05
CA PHE A 159 -11.51 7.79 -0.25
C PHE A 159 -11.17 8.33 -1.64
N GLY A 160 -12.10 8.10 -2.57
CA GLY A 160 -12.06 8.61 -3.92
C GLY A 160 -11.15 7.81 -4.84
N LEU A 161 -11.52 7.81 -6.12
CA LEU A 161 -10.70 7.24 -7.18
C LEU A 161 -10.50 8.30 -8.27
N LEU A 162 -9.34 8.31 -8.91
CA LEU A 162 -9.12 9.05 -10.14
C LEU A 162 -9.26 8.11 -11.32
N GLU A 163 -10.20 8.42 -12.22
CA GLU A 163 -10.26 7.83 -13.56
C GLU A 163 -9.45 8.71 -14.51
N PHE A 164 -8.53 8.09 -15.25
CA PHE A 164 -7.63 8.77 -16.17
C PHE A 164 -7.19 7.79 -17.27
N PRO A 165 -6.81 8.26 -18.47
CA PRO A 165 -6.35 7.37 -19.53
C PRO A 165 -5.00 6.72 -19.16
N GLU A 166 -4.68 5.56 -19.73
CA GLU A 166 -3.43 4.83 -19.45
C GLU A 166 -2.18 5.58 -19.94
N ASN A 167 -2.32 6.31 -21.05
CA ASN A 167 -1.38 7.26 -21.63
C ASN A 167 -2.17 8.28 -22.48
N ASN A 168 -1.52 9.31 -23.06
CA ASN A 168 -2.21 10.37 -23.82
C ASN A 168 -3.00 9.87 -25.05
N ASP A 169 -2.56 8.77 -25.67
CA ASP A 169 -3.12 8.24 -26.93
C ASP A 169 -4.00 6.99 -26.74
N SER A 170 -4.10 6.47 -25.51
CA SER A 170 -4.85 5.25 -25.21
C SER A 170 -6.33 5.54 -24.95
N ASP A 171 -7.21 4.66 -25.42
CA ASP A 171 -8.63 4.64 -25.06
C ASP A 171 -8.91 3.88 -23.76
N LYS A 172 -7.92 3.16 -23.25
CA LYS A 172 -8.04 2.43 -21.98
C LYS A 172 -8.00 3.42 -20.83
N LEU A 173 -9.05 3.44 -20.03
CA LEU A 173 -9.11 4.16 -18.78
C LEU A 173 -8.61 3.27 -17.64
N LEU A 174 -7.77 3.87 -16.80
CA LEU A 174 -7.33 3.34 -15.54
C LEU A 174 -8.10 4.00 -14.40
N THR A 175 -8.11 3.37 -13.24
CA THR A 175 -8.72 3.92 -12.04
C THR A 175 -7.77 3.72 -10.88
N ALA A 176 -7.39 4.78 -10.17
CA ALA A 176 -6.42 4.71 -9.09
C ALA A 176 -7.02 5.24 -7.78
N PRO A 177 -6.77 4.59 -6.61
CA PRO A 177 -7.13 5.15 -5.32
C PRO A 177 -6.41 6.47 -5.08
N LEU A 178 -7.13 7.44 -4.52
CA LEU A 178 -6.57 8.74 -4.17
C LEU A 178 -5.94 8.70 -2.78
N ILE A 179 -6.78 8.52 -1.76
CA ILE A 179 -6.40 8.52 -0.34
C ILE A 179 -6.77 7.17 0.27
N ALA A 180 -5.88 6.58 1.06
CA ALA A 180 -6.08 5.30 1.71
C ALA A 180 -5.77 5.39 3.21
N VAL A 181 -6.80 5.29 4.05
CA VAL A 181 -6.65 5.27 5.51
C VAL A 181 -6.47 3.83 5.98
N PRO A 182 -5.38 3.48 6.69
CA PRO A 182 -5.13 2.10 7.13
C PRO A 182 -6.12 1.69 8.23
N VAL A 183 -6.83 0.57 8.02
CA VAL A 183 -7.87 0.10 8.93
C VAL A 183 -7.73 -1.37 9.25
N ARG A 184 -8.35 -1.79 10.36
CA ARG A 184 -8.51 -3.20 10.73
C ARG A 184 -9.97 -3.51 11.02
N PHE A 185 -10.37 -4.75 10.75
CA PHE A 185 -11.68 -5.26 11.16
C PHE A 185 -11.68 -5.71 12.62
N GLU A 186 -12.65 -5.22 13.38
CA GLU A 186 -12.98 -5.68 14.72
C GLU A 186 -14.34 -6.41 14.69
N PRO A 187 -14.40 -7.69 15.07
CA PRO A 187 -15.66 -8.41 15.10
C PRO A 187 -16.56 -7.82 16.19
N LEU A 188 -17.77 -7.45 15.81
CA LEU A 188 -18.81 -6.99 16.73
C LEU A 188 -19.73 -8.16 17.12
N PRO A 189 -20.55 -8.01 18.17
CA PRO A 189 -21.57 -9.00 18.52
C PRO A 189 -22.45 -9.36 17.31
N VAL A 190 -22.98 -10.58 17.32
CA VAL A 190 -23.96 -11.01 16.33
C VAL A 190 -25.18 -10.11 16.42
N ASP A 191 -25.58 -9.55 15.29
CA ASP A 191 -26.78 -8.74 15.20
C ASP A 191 -27.99 -9.66 15.41
N ALA A 192 -28.79 -9.38 16.44
CA ALA A 192 -29.93 -10.21 16.82
C ALA A 192 -31.06 -10.20 15.76
N ALA A 193 -31.15 -9.16 14.95
CA ALA A 193 -32.15 -9.05 13.88
C ALA A 193 -31.74 -9.85 12.64
N THR A 194 -30.44 -9.88 12.31
CA THR A 194 -29.96 -10.59 11.11
C THR A 194 -29.42 -11.98 11.40
N GLY A 195 -29.02 -12.28 12.64
CA GLY A 195 -28.34 -13.53 13.02
C GLY A 195 -26.91 -13.64 12.49
N HIS A 196 -26.35 -12.56 11.93
CA HIS A 196 -25.02 -12.54 11.32
C HIS A 196 -24.03 -11.70 12.14
N LEU A 197 -22.74 -11.99 11.97
CA LEU A 197 -21.66 -11.25 12.62
C LEU A 197 -21.59 -9.84 12.03
N SER A 198 -21.59 -8.82 12.90
CA SER A 198 -21.33 -7.44 12.51
C SER A 198 -19.84 -7.14 12.52
N PHE A 199 -19.43 -6.12 11.75
CA PHE A 199 -18.02 -5.76 11.60
C PHE A 199 -17.82 -4.27 11.87
N GLY A 200 -16.94 -3.98 12.82
CA GLY A 200 -16.37 -2.68 13.06
C GLY A 200 -15.11 -2.47 12.22
N LEU A 201 -14.87 -1.23 11.81
CA LEU A 201 -13.60 -0.76 11.25
C LEU A 201 -12.97 0.21 12.24
N ARG A 202 -11.70 -0.02 12.53
CA ARG A 202 -10.88 0.87 13.36
C ARG A 202 -9.64 1.29 12.61
N TYR A 203 -9.25 2.55 12.77
CA TYR A 203 -7.96 3.07 12.33
C TYR A 203 -6.81 2.33 13.03
N THR A 204 -5.78 1.93 12.28
CA THR A 204 -4.63 1.23 12.86
C THR A 204 -3.72 2.17 13.66
N GLY A 205 -3.76 3.47 13.36
CA GLY A 205 -2.84 4.47 13.88
C GLY A 205 -1.60 4.68 13.00
N GLU A 206 -1.46 3.92 11.91
CA GLU A 206 -0.44 4.12 10.88
C GLU A 206 -0.76 5.33 10.01
N ASP A 207 0.25 5.94 9.39
CA ASP A 207 0.08 7.11 8.51
C ASP A 207 -0.98 6.90 7.41
N ILE A 208 -1.71 7.96 7.05
CA ILE A 208 -2.60 7.96 5.89
C ILE A 208 -1.75 7.88 4.62
N GLU A 209 -2.10 6.95 3.72
CA GLU A 209 -1.35 6.72 2.50
C GLU A 209 -1.95 7.50 1.31
N GLU A 210 -1.12 8.34 0.70
CA GLU A 210 -1.38 8.90 -0.63
C GLU A 210 -0.75 8.03 -1.71
N ASN A 211 -1.39 7.97 -2.88
CA ASN A 211 -0.91 7.13 -3.97
C ASN A 211 0.29 7.74 -4.71
N ARG A 212 1.50 7.45 -4.23
CA ARG A 212 2.76 7.94 -4.81
C ARG A 212 3.00 7.47 -6.25
N SER A 213 2.59 6.26 -6.61
CA SER A 213 2.74 5.71 -7.96
C SER A 213 1.85 6.47 -8.93
N LEU A 214 0.64 6.84 -8.49
CA LEU A 214 -0.22 7.74 -9.25
C LEU A 214 0.44 9.11 -9.39
N ARG A 215 0.88 9.74 -8.28
CA ARG A 215 1.55 11.05 -8.29
C ARG A 215 2.73 11.07 -9.29
N GLU A 216 3.61 10.08 -9.23
CA GLU A 216 4.76 9.97 -10.14
C GLU A 216 4.36 9.70 -11.60
N LYS A 217 3.39 8.82 -11.86
CA LYS A 217 2.89 8.57 -13.23
C LYS A 217 2.28 9.84 -13.83
N LEU A 218 1.44 10.55 -13.08
CA LEU A 218 0.80 11.78 -13.55
C LEU A 218 1.83 12.89 -13.82
N LYS A 219 2.84 13.00 -12.97
CA LYS A 219 3.94 13.95 -13.16
C LYS A 219 4.74 13.65 -14.43
N GLN A 220 5.13 12.39 -14.63
CA GLN A 220 5.99 12.00 -15.75
C GLN A 220 5.27 12.02 -17.11
N GLU A 221 4.02 11.55 -17.16
CA GLU A 221 3.30 11.35 -18.44
C GLU A 221 2.36 12.51 -18.80
N TYR A 222 1.89 13.27 -17.81
CA TYR A 222 0.88 14.32 -17.99
C TYR A 222 1.33 15.69 -17.51
N ASN A 223 2.55 15.81 -16.97
CA ASN A 223 3.06 17.02 -16.33
C ASN A 223 2.03 17.62 -15.35
N PHE A 224 1.43 16.73 -14.55
CA PHE A 224 0.38 17.05 -13.60
C PHE A 224 0.80 16.66 -12.20
N ASP A 225 0.92 17.65 -11.32
CA ASP A 225 1.16 17.44 -9.90
C ASP A 225 -0.19 17.29 -9.18
N LEU A 226 -0.37 16.13 -8.54
CA LEU A 226 -1.55 15.85 -7.72
C LEU A 226 -1.54 16.79 -6.48
N PRO A 227 -2.68 17.31 -6.01
CA PRO A 227 -2.71 18.07 -4.76
C PRO A 227 -2.29 17.18 -3.58
N GLU A 228 -1.90 17.81 -2.47
CA GLU A 228 -1.65 17.11 -1.20
C GLU A 228 -2.96 17.02 -0.41
N PHE A 229 -3.14 15.89 0.28
CA PHE A 229 -4.27 15.69 1.17
C PHE A 229 -4.07 16.38 2.51
N ASP A 230 -5.06 17.19 2.89
CA ASP A 230 -5.19 17.81 4.21
C ASP A 230 -6.29 17.06 4.97
N ASP A 231 -5.89 16.37 6.05
CA ASP A 231 -6.79 15.54 6.86
C ASP A 231 -7.78 16.36 7.69
N GLU A 232 -7.44 17.61 8.04
CA GLU A 232 -8.34 18.55 8.70
C GLU A 232 -9.44 19.05 7.76
N ALA A 233 -9.10 19.29 6.49
CA ALA A 233 -10.05 19.70 5.45
C ALA A 233 -10.94 18.53 4.99
N GLY A 234 -10.37 17.33 4.90
CA GLY A 234 -11.08 16.08 4.60
C GLY A 234 -11.30 15.78 3.10
N PRO A 235 -11.86 14.60 2.80
CA PRO A 235 -11.99 14.08 1.45
C PRO A 235 -12.77 14.97 0.45
N GLU A 236 -13.87 15.61 0.87
CA GLU A 236 -14.69 16.41 -0.05
C GLU A 236 -13.94 17.65 -0.57
N GLU A 237 -13.16 18.30 0.29
CA GLU A 237 -12.33 19.44 -0.10
C GLU A 237 -11.24 19.04 -1.08
N TYR A 238 -10.58 17.92 -0.78
CA TYR A 238 -9.56 17.35 -1.66
C TYR A 238 -10.13 17.00 -3.04
N TRP A 239 -11.29 16.33 -3.11
CA TRP A 239 -11.96 16.01 -4.37
C TRP A 239 -12.40 17.26 -5.13
N ARG A 240 -12.89 18.29 -4.44
CA ARG A 240 -13.27 19.57 -5.04
C ARG A 240 -12.07 20.25 -5.69
N THR A 241 -10.96 20.33 -4.97
CA THR A 241 -9.71 20.91 -5.46
C THR A 241 -9.19 20.15 -6.67
N LEU A 242 -9.13 18.81 -6.59
CA LEU A 242 -8.69 17.98 -7.69
C LEU A 242 -9.61 18.10 -8.92
N ALA A 243 -10.93 18.09 -8.71
CA ALA A 243 -11.91 18.23 -9.80
C ALA A 243 -11.73 19.55 -10.57
N GLN A 244 -11.45 20.66 -9.87
CA GLN A 244 -11.15 21.94 -10.51
C GLN A 244 -9.86 21.89 -11.34
N GLN A 245 -8.81 21.24 -10.83
CA GLN A 245 -7.53 21.12 -11.54
C GLN A 245 -7.61 20.26 -12.80
N ILE A 246 -8.52 19.28 -12.83
CA ILE A 246 -8.68 18.35 -13.96
C ILE A 246 -9.84 18.71 -14.90
N GLU A 247 -10.60 19.78 -14.64
CA GLU A 247 -11.82 20.15 -15.38
C GLU A 247 -11.62 20.21 -16.90
N ARG A 248 -10.45 20.68 -17.35
CA ARG A 248 -10.09 20.80 -18.77
C ARG A 248 -9.40 19.57 -19.35
N LYS A 249 -9.15 18.54 -18.55
CA LYS A 249 -8.50 17.30 -19.01
C LYS A 249 -9.55 16.32 -19.52
N ALA A 250 -9.51 16.02 -20.81
CA ALA A 250 -10.47 15.11 -21.43
C ALA A 250 -10.37 13.70 -20.83
N ARG A 251 -11.52 13.11 -20.49
CA ARG A 251 -11.67 11.74 -19.94
C ARG A 251 -11.09 11.55 -18.53
N TRP A 252 -10.71 12.62 -17.85
CA TRP A 252 -10.34 12.55 -16.44
C TRP A 252 -11.57 12.77 -15.57
N LYS A 253 -11.71 12.00 -14.49
CA LYS A 253 -12.84 12.12 -13.58
C LYS A 253 -12.45 11.75 -12.16
N VAL A 254 -12.76 12.61 -11.21
CA VAL A 254 -12.79 12.22 -9.79
C VAL A 254 -14.06 11.42 -9.55
N GLN A 255 -13.91 10.18 -9.13
CA GLN A 255 -15.01 9.33 -8.68
C GLN A 255 -15.13 9.44 -7.16
N ARG A 256 -16.22 10.03 -6.68
CA ARG A 256 -16.56 10.19 -5.25
C ARG A 256 -17.06 8.86 -4.68
N ARG A 257 -16.14 7.92 -4.53
CA ARG A 257 -16.40 6.55 -4.07
C ARG A 257 -15.62 6.26 -2.81
N VAL A 258 -16.24 5.56 -1.86
CA VAL A 258 -15.56 5.04 -0.68
C VAL A 258 -15.56 3.52 -0.75
N CYS A 259 -14.43 2.88 -0.48
CA CYS A 259 -14.37 1.42 -0.46
C CYS A 259 -13.35 0.87 0.53
N ILE A 260 -13.67 -0.25 1.15
CA ILE A 260 -12.71 -1.01 1.95
C ILE A 260 -11.97 -1.92 0.99
N ALA A 261 -10.64 -1.90 0.95
CA ALA A 261 -9.88 -2.61 -0.05
C ALA A 261 -8.55 -3.16 0.48
N LEU A 262 -8.09 -4.24 -0.17
CA LEU A 262 -6.74 -4.77 0.03
C LEU A 262 -5.78 -4.14 -0.98
N LEU A 263 -4.88 -3.29 -0.47
CA LEU A 263 -3.86 -2.55 -1.22
C LEU A 263 -2.49 -2.82 -0.61
N SER A 264 -1.44 -2.87 -1.44
CA SER A 264 -0.08 -3.08 -0.97
C SER A 264 0.76 -1.84 -1.25
N PHE A 265 1.08 -1.10 -0.20
CA PHE A 265 1.95 0.08 -0.23
C PHE A 265 3.41 -0.27 0.11
N ALA A 266 3.74 -1.55 0.30
CA ALA A 266 5.07 -2.00 0.72
C ALA A 266 6.22 -1.48 -0.18
N LYS A 267 6.01 -1.45 -1.51
CA LYS A 267 7.01 -0.91 -2.44
C LYS A 267 7.20 0.61 -2.32
N MET A 268 6.15 1.32 -1.90
CA MET A 268 6.21 2.77 -1.67
C MET A 268 6.91 3.11 -0.37
N LEU A 269 6.70 2.30 0.68
CA LEU A 269 7.46 2.40 1.93
C LEU A 269 8.96 2.23 1.64
N LEU A 270 9.34 1.19 0.89
CA LEU A 270 10.73 0.99 0.46
C LEU A 270 11.27 2.18 -0.35
N ASP A 271 10.48 2.73 -1.28
CA ASP A 271 10.89 3.92 -2.04
C ASP A 271 11.04 5.18 -1.15
N ARG A 272 10.24 5.32 -0.09
CA ARG A 272 10.38 6.38 0.92
C ARG A 272 11.63 6.18 1.76
N GLU A 273 11.91 4.95 2.20
CA GLU A 273 13.08 4.63 3.01
C GLU A 273 14.39 4.74 2.22
N LEU A 274 14.37 4.45 0.92
CA LEU A 274 15.56 4.58 0.05
C LEU A 274 15.78 6.00 -0.46
N ALA A 275 15.02 6.98 0.02
CA ALA A 275 15.17 8.37 -0.40
C ALA A 275 16.38 9.03 0.29
N PRO A 276 17.41 9.47 -0.45
CA PRO A 276 18.60 10.09 0.15
C PRO A 276 18.28 11.30 1.04
N GLU A 277 17.18 12.00 0.74
CA GLU A 277 16.70 13.16 1.48
C GLU A 277 16.23 12.83 2.91
N ASN A 278 15.85 11.57 3.15
CA ASN A 278 15.37 11.08 4.44
C ASN A 278 16.50 10.56 5.34
N TRP A 279 17.74 10.53 4.83
CA TRP A 279 18.90 10.07 5.58
C TRP A 279 19.73 11.26 6.07
N PRO A 280 20.45 11.11 7.21
CA PRO A 280 21.41 12.09 7.66
C PRO A 280 22.41 12.47 6.57
N ARG A 281 22.96 13.67 6.68
CA ARG A 281 24.02 14.14 5.78
C ARG A 281 25.37 14.06 6.49
N ASP A 282 26.41 13.77 5.73
CA ASP A 282 27.79 13.86 6.19
C ASP A 282 28.27 15.32 6.29
N ALA A 283 29.55 15.49 6.64
CA ALA A 283 30.17 16.81 6.79
C ALA A 283 30.20 17.62 5.48
N ASP A 284 30.17 16.94 4.32
CA ASP A 284 30.22 17.54 2.98
C ASP A 284 28.81 17.78 2.40
N GLY A 285 27.76 17.40 3.15
CA GLY A 285 26.37 17.60 2.81
C GLY A 285 25.77 16.51 1.90
N ALA A 286 26.51 15.44 1.62
CA ALA A 286 26.02 14.27 0.90
C ALA A 286 25.22 13.35 1.84
N SER A 287 24.28 12.59 1.29
CA SER A 287 23.47 11.66 2.08
C SER A 287 24.31 10.46 2.48
N ILE A 288 24.31 10.10 3.77
CA ILE A 288 25.07 8.93 4.26
C ILE A 288 24.65 7.63 3.56
N LEU A 289 23.43 7.56 3.02
CA LEU A 289 22.95 6.41 2.26
C LEU A 289 23.76 6.25 0.96
N VAL A 290 24.02 7.36 0.27
CA VAL A 290 24.72 7.34 -1.02
C VAL A 290 26.20 7.03 -0.84
N GLU A 291 26.78 7.47 0.29
CA GLU A 291 28.16 7.16 0.65
C GLU A 291 28.34 5.81 1.34
N HIS A 292 27.26 5.12 1.69
CA HIS A 292 27.35 3.82 2.37
C HIS A 292 28.04 2.78 1.49
N ASP A 293 29.07 2.10 2.02
CA ASP A 293 29.92 1.15 1.29
C ASP A 293 29.12 0.11 0.49
N ILE A 294 28.09 -0.49 1.11
CA ILE A 294 27.21 -1.47 0.45
C ILE A 294 26.47 -0.83 -0.74
N VAL A 295 25.94 0.38 -0.58
CA VAL A 295 25.19 1.07 -1.64
C VAL A 295 26.12 1.42 -2.78
N ARG A 296 27.29 1.99 -2.49
CA ARG A 296 28.32 2.27 -3.49
C ARG A 296 28.74 0.99 -4.21
N MET A 297 29.01 -0.09 -3.50
CA MET A 297 29.38 -1.38 -4.10
C MET A 297 28.29 -1.94 -5.02
N VAL A 298 27.01 -1.81 -4.66
CA VAL A 298 25.89 -2.26 -5.50
C VAL A 298 25.80 -1.48 -6.82
N PHE A 299 26.07 -0.16 -6.80
CA PHE A 299 25.88 0.70 -7.98
C PHE A 299 27.16 0.99 -8.78
N GLU A 300 28.32 0.96 -8.14
CA GLU A 300 29.64 1.16 -8.75
C GLU A 300 30.27 -0.17 -9.19
N GLY A 301 29.87 -1.28 -8.56
CA GLY A 301 30.49 -2.60 -8.71
C GLY A 301 31.53 -2.85 -7.61
N ALA A 302 31.79 -4.13 -7.30
CA ALA A 302 32.85 -4.48 -6.38
C ALA A 302 34.21 -4.07 -6.97
N PRO A 303 35.12 -3.47 -6.19
CA PRO A 303 36.49 -3.25 -6.63
C PRO A 303 37.12 -4.58 -7.06
N PRO A 304 38.06 -4.58 -8.02
CA PRO A 304 38.76 -5.79 -8.43
C PRO A 304 39.37 -6.48 -7.22
N ALA A 305 39.37 -7.83 -7.24
CA ALA A 305 39.59 -8.74 -6.11
C ALA A 305 40.90 -8.58 -5.30
N ASN A 306 41.72 -7.57 -5.61
CA ASN A 306 43.01 -7.32 -5.00
C ASN A 306 42.99 -6.20 -3.92
N GLU A 307 41.89 -5.45 -3.74
CA GLU A 307 41.92 -4.26 -2.87
C GLU A 307 40.84 -4.15 -1.78
N VAL A 308 39.78 -4.98 -1.76
CA VAL A 308 38.83 -5.02 -0.62
C VAL A 308 38.43 -6.46 -0.32
N GLY A 309 38.42 -6.83 0.97
CA GLY A 309 38.14 -8.18 1.45
C GLY A 309 36.83 -8.75 0.91
N ASP A 310 36.95 -9.95 0.32
CA ASP A 310 36.03 -11.04 -0.08
C ASP A 310 34.54 -10.99 0.37
N GLY A 311 33.91 -9.82 0.35
CA GLY A 311 32.60 -9.55 0.94
C GLY A 311 31.41 -9.85 0.04
N LEU A 312 31.56 -9.82 -1.29
CA LEU A 312 30.45 -10.17 -2.18
C LEU A 312 30.95 -10.80 -3.48
N ARG A 313 31.42 -12.05 -3.38
CA ARG A 313 31.44 -12.94 -4.54
C ARG A 313 30.00 -13.41 -4.79
N TYR A 314 29.54 -13.37 -6.04
CA TYR A 314 28.21 -13.92 -6.45
C TYR A 314 27.99 -15.37 -6.01
N HIS A 315 29.09 -16.08 -5.72
CA HIS A 315 29.11 -17.26 -4.87
C HIS A 315 30.20 -17.06 -3.82
N ALA A 316 29.82 -16.95 -2.55
CA ALA A 316 30.81 -17.05 -1.47
C ALA A 316 31.52 -18.40 -1.61
N PRO A 317 32.86 -18.44 -1.63
CA PRO A 317 33.58 -19.70 -1.70
C PRO A 317 33.23 -20.52 -0.47
N LEU A 318 32.91 -21.80 -0.67
CA LEU A 318 32.77 -22.73 0.44
C LEU A 318 34.12 -22.79 1.17
N HIS A 319 34.11 -22.47 2.46
CA HIS A 319 35.28 -22.61 3.30
C HIS A 319 35.55 -24.10 3.53
N ALA A 320 36.82 -24.50 3.53
CA ALA A 320 37.19 -25.81 4.04
C ALA A 320 37.02 -25.78 5.56
N ILE A 321 35.87 -26.26 6.05
CA ILE A 321 35.48 -26.16 7.47
C ILE A 321 36.45 -26.94 8.33
N ASP A 322 36.87 -28.12 7.88
CA ASP A 322 37.83 -28.96 8.58
C ASP A 322 39.20 -28.25 8.69
N GLY A 323 39.59 -27.89 9.91
CA GLY A 323 40.82 -27.13 10.17
C GLY A 323 40.67 -25.61 10.08
N HIS A 324 39.46 -25.08 9.86
CA HIS A 324 39.20 -23.65 9.94
C HIS A 324 39.21 -23.18 11.41
N ALA A 325 39.72 -21.99 11.68
CA ALA A 325 39.76 -21.43 13.05
C ALA A 325 38.37 -21.28 13.70
N LEU A 326 37.33 -21.22 12.87
CA LEU A 326 35.92 -21.17 13.25
C LEU A 326 35.19 -22.47 12.88
N GLN A 327 35.85 -23.63 12.92
CA GLN A 327 35.20 -24.93 12.68
C GLN A 327 34.18 -25.24 13.79
N ASP A 328 34.51 -24.93 15.06
CA ASP A 328 33.74 -25.31 16.24
C ASP A 328 32.86 -24.15 16.73
N LEU A 329 32.00 -23.64 15.84
CA LEU A 329 31.03 -22.61 16.22
C LEU A 329 29.95 -23.18 17.15
N PRO A 330 29.54 -22.46 18.20
CA PRO A 330 28.46 -22.91 19.08
C PRO A 330 27.10 -22.72 18.39
N LEU A 331 26.68 -23.73 17.62
CA LEU A 331 25.42 -23.72 16.89
C LEU A 331 24.29 -24.31 17.72
N ILE A 332 23.08 -23.74 17.60
CA ILE A 332 21.85 -24.28 18.22
C ILE A 332 21.34 -25.50 17.44
N TYR A 333 21.55 -25.50 16.12
CA TYR A 333 21.22 -26.57 15.20
C TYR A 333 22.40 -26.84 14.27
N ASP A 334 22.55 -28.09 13.82
CA ASP A 334 23.58 -28.46 12.86
C ASP A 334 23.45 -27.64 11.57
N ALA A 335 24.57 -27.11 11.08
CA ALA A 335 24.64 -26.37 9.83
C ALA A 335 25.26 -27.25 8.74
N ASP A 336 24.73 -27.19 7.53
CA ASP A 336 25.41 -27.76 6.36
C ASP A 336 26.67 -26.95 6.00
N SER A 337 27.47 -27.44 5.06
CA SER A 337 28.75 -26.80 4.73
C SER A 337 28.61 -25.39 4.16
N SER A 338 27.51 -25.10 3.47
CA SER A 338 27.18 -23.75 2.98
C SER A 338 26.75 -22.80 4.09
N GLN A 339 25.90 -23.26 5.01
CA GLN A 339 25.45 -22.49 6.16
C GLN A 339 26.62 -22.18 7.11
N HIS A 340 27.48 -23.16 7.36
CA HIS A 340 28.67 -22.96 8.19
C HIS A 340 29.66 -21.98 7.55
N SER A 341 29.83 -22.06 6.22
CA SER A 341 30.65 -21.10 5.47
C SER A 341 30.08 -19.68 5.56
N ALA A 342 28.75 -19.52 5.45
CA ALA A 342 28.10 -18.24 5.63
C ALA A 342 28.31 -17.69 7.05
N LEU A 343 28.26 -18.52 8.08
CA LEU A 343 28.54 -18.11 9.46
C LEU A 343 29.99 -17.65 9.61
N ILE A 344 30.95 -18.36 9.03
CA ILE A 344 32.36 -17.93 9.00
C ILE A 344 32.49 -16.52 8.40
N ASP A 345 31.83 -16.27 7.27
CA ASP A 345 31.88 -14.97 6.61
C ASP A 345 31.22 -13.86 7.45
N VAL A 346 30.12 -14.16 8.16
CA VAL A 346 29.49 -13.22 9.12
C VAL A 346 30.45 -12.90 10.27
N PHE A 347 31.10 -13.92 10.86
CA PHE A 347 32.08 -13.72 11.93
C PHE A 347 33.30 -12.93 11.48
N ALA A 348 33.65 -13.01 10.19
CA ALA A 348 34.68 -12.19 9.56
C ALA A 348 34.24 -10.74 9.27
N GLY A 349 33.00 -10.36 9.63
CA GLY A 349 32.46 -9.02 9.42
C GLY A 349 32.04 -8.74 7.98
N LYS A 350 31.88 -9.77 7.15
CA LYS A 350 31.44 -9.61 5.77
C LYS A 350 29.92 -9.40 5.71
N ASN A 351 29.49 -8.58 4.75
CA ASN A 351 28.08 -8.41 4.43
C ASN A 351 27.69 -9.45 3.38
N LEU A 352 26.64 -10.23 3.61
CA LEU A 352 26.21 -11.30 2.71
C LEU A 352 24.69 -11.33 2.53
N VAL A 353 24.26 -11.84 1.38
CA VAL A 353 22.87 -12.16 1.06
C VAL A 353 22.75 -13.67 1.01
N ILE A 354 21.88 -14.25 1.84
CA ILE A 354 21.65 -15.71 1.96
C ILE A 354 20.39 -16.11 1.20
#